data_AF-A0A8T6L4F6-F1
#
_entry.id   AF-A0A8T6L4F6-F1
#
_cell.length_a   1.000
_cell.length_b   1.000
_cell.length_c   1.000
_cell.angle_alpha   90.00
_cell.angle_beta   90.00
_cell.angle_gamma   90.00
#
_symmetry.space_group_name_H-M   'P 1'
#
loop_
_entity.id
_entity.type
_entity.pdbx_description
1 polymer ?
#
loop_
_entity_poly.entity_id
_entity_poly.type
_entity_poly.pdbx_seq_one_letter_code
_entity_poly.pdbx_strand_id
1 'polypeptide(L)'
;MEHGFDEEVIKRTDKNLRSFGQAYQLSQEVDKAIPVFEEAAKLADDGKIYESLAQLYLEDDKFSQCVSAASNALDKGGLRKPQSVQIVRGMCEYNRDRLTPARSSFVACRNEARRERDQSNQRICQQWITFIDREVRRRQQLASAL
;
A
#
# COMPACT_ATOMS: atom_id res chain seq x y z
N MET A 1 -43.03 25.22 -5.18
CA MET A 1 -42.63 24.15 -6.11
C MET A 1 -41.13 24.21 -6.24
N GLU A 2 -40.43 23.35 -5.50
CA GLU A 2 -39.08 22.86 -5.82
C GLU A 2 -38.94 21.55 -5.02
N HIS A 3 -39.65 20.54 -5.54
CA HIS A 3 -39.40 19.14 -5.22
C HIS A 3 -38.17 18.73 -6.02
N GLY A 4 -37.18 18.11 -5.39
CA GLY A 4 -36.10 17.47 -6.15
C GLY A 4 -34.77 17.27 -5.46
N PHE A 5 -34.72 17.03 -4.14
CA PHE A 5 -33.57 16.35 -3.52
C PHE A 5 -34.11 15.46 -2.41
N ASP A 6 -34.94 14.50 -2.79
CA ASP A 6 -34.94 13.24 -2.05
C ASP A 6 -33.54 12.66 -2.27
N GLU A 7 -32.65 12.96 -1.32
CA GLU A 7 -31.37 12.32 -1.16
C GLU A 7 -31.61 10.83 -1.28
N GLU A 8 -31.29 10.26 -2.44
CA GLU A 8 -31.20 8.83 -2.61
C GLU A 8 -30.09 8.41 -1.66
N VAL A 9 -30.48 8.02 -0.44
CA VAL A 9 -29.55 7.67 0.65
C VAL A 9 -28.72 6.52 0.13
N ILE A 10 -27.55 6.84 -0.43
CA ILE A 10 -26.61 5.87 -0.96
C ILE A 10 -26.25 4.99 0.24
N LYS A 11 -26.74 3.75 0.24
CA LYS A 11 -26.46 2.80 1.32
C LYS A 11 -24.94 2.74 1.51
N ARG A 12 -24.48 2.88 2.75
CA ARG A 12 -23.06 2.77 3.13
C ARG A 12 -22.62 1.31 3.05
N THR A 13 -22.42 0.85 1.83
CA THR A 13 -21.85 -0.47 1.51
C THR A 13 -20.38 -0.31 1.18
N ASP A 14 -19.61 -1.40 1.27
CA ASP A 14 -18.18 -1.37 0.91
C ASP A 14 -17.97 -0.82 -0.52
N LYS A 15 -18.79 -1.28 -1.47
CA LYS A 15 -18.72 -0.88 -2.88
C LYS A 15 -18.93 0.62 -3.06
N ASN A 16 -19.93 1.20 -2.39
CA ASN A 16 -20.23 2.62 -2.52
C ASN A 16 -19.14 3.49 -1.88
N LEU A 17 -18.61 3.09 -0.73
CA LEU A 17 -17.51 3.81 -0.07
C LEU A 17 -16.20 3.71 -0.89
N ARG A 18 -15.92 2.57 -1.51
CA ARG A 18 -14.78 2.42 -2.43
C ARG A 18 -14.88 3.36 -3.63
N SER A 19 -16.05 3.45 -4.26
CA SER A 19 -16.25 4.38 -5.38
C SER A 19 -16.10 5.84 -4.93
N PHE A 20 -16.60 6.19 -3.74
CA PHE A 20 -16.49 7.54 -3.21
C PHE A 20 -15.05 7.94 -2.87
N GLY A 21 -14.30 7.10 -2.16
CA GLY A 21 -12.91 7.41 -1.86
C GLY A 21 -12.01 7.40 -3.12
N GLN A 22 -12.35 6.60 -4.14
CA GLN A 22 -11.65 6.65 -5.43
C GLN A 22 -11.87 7.99 -6.14
N ALA A 23 -13.05 8.59 -6.02
CA ALA A 23 -13.29 9.93 -6.56
C ALA A 23 -12.41 10.99 -5.87
N TYR A 24 -12.29 10.95 -4.54
CA TYR A 24 -11.37 11.83 -3.82
C TYR A 24 -9.90 11.60 -4.21
N GLN A 25 -9.48 10.35 -4.36
CA GLN A 25 -8.12 10.02 -4.81
C GLN A 25 -7.83 10.58 -6.22
N LEU A 26 -8.76 10.42 -7.17
CA LEU A 26 -8.63 10.97 -8.53
C LEU A 26 -8.58 12.51 -8.54
N SER A 27 -9.22 13.15 -7.57
CA SER A 27 -9.16 14.61 -7.35
C SER A 27 -7.94 15.07 -6.55
N GLN A 28 -7.01 14.17 -6.20
CA GLN A 28 -5.83 14.45 -5.36
C GLN A 28 -6.18 14.94 -3.94
N GLU A 29 -7.36 14.60 -3.43
CA GLU A 29 -7.83 14.92 -2.08
C GLU A 29 -7.57 13.76 -1.12
N VAL A 30 -6.30 13.39 -0.96
CA VAL A 30 -5.86 12.22 -0.18
C VAL A 30 -6.40 12.25 1.26
N ASP A 31 -6.36 13.43 1.91
CA ASP A 31 -6.87 13.64 3.26
C ASP A 31 -8.35 13.27 3.44
N LYS A 32 -9.16 13.44 2.38
CA LYS A 32 -10.58 13.10 2.38
C LYS A 32 -10.83 11.64 1.96
N ALA A 33 -9.97 11.10 1.09
CA ALA A 33 -10.07 9.71 0.64
C ALA A 33 -9.82 8.70 1.78
N ILE A 34 -8.81 8.97 2.62
CA ILE A 34 -8.39 8.08 3.72
C ILE A 34 -9.56 7.68 4.64
N PRO A 35 -10.29 8.62 5.30
CA PRO A 35 -11.35 8.23 6.24
C PRO A 35 -12.49 7.43 5.57
N VAL A 36 -12.78 7.71 4.30
CA VAL A 36 -13.78 6.96 3.52
C VAL A 36 -13.31 5.52 3.28
N PHE A 37 -12.05 5.34 2.89
CA PHE A 37 -11.48 4.01 2.68
C PHE A 37 -11.30 3.22 3.98
N GLU A 38 -11.02 3.89 5.11
CA GLU A 38 -10.99 3.23 6.42
C GLU A 38 -12.36 2.67 6.81
N GLU A 39 -13.42 3.39 6.51
CA GLU A 39 -14.77 2.88 6.72
C GLU A 39 -15.09 1.70 5.80
N ALA A 40 -14.74 1.80 4.51
CA ALA A 40 -14.88 0.70 3.57
C ALA A 40 -14.10 -0.54 4.02
N ALA A 41 -12.92 -0.35 4.60
CA ALA A 41 -12.05 -1.43 5.08
C ALA A 41 -12.63 -2.23 6.26
N LYS A 42 -13.46 -1.59 7.11
CA LYS A 42 -14.17 -2.29 8.19
C LYS A 42 -15.24 -3.24 7.67
N LEU A 43 -15.75 -2.98 6.46
CA LEU A 43 -16.81 -3.77 5.82
C LEU A 43 -16.27 -4.74 4.77
N ALA A 44 -14.96 -4.76 4.53
CA ALA A 44 -14.37 -5.51 3.42
C ALA A 44 -13.96 -6.93 3.78
N ASP A 45 -14.40 -7.86 2.96
CA ASP A 45 -14.04 -9.28 3.03
C ASP A 45 -12.67 -9.58 2.39
N ASP A 46 -12.22 -8.74 1.46
CA ASP A 46 -10.93 -8.89 0.75
C ASP A 46 -9.91 -7.79 1.07
N GLY A 47 -8.67 -8.03 0.65
CA GLY A 47 -7.55 -7.12 0.85
C GLY A 47 -7.52 -5.91 -0.07
N LYS A 48 -8.41 -5.79 -1.07
CA LYS A 48 -8.29 -4.77 -2.13
C LYS A 48 -8.40 -3.34 -1.59
N ILE A 49 -9.25 -3.11 -0.59
CA ILE A 49 -9.37 -1.77 0.01
C ILE A 49 -8.18 -1.43 0.88
N TYR A 50 -7.59 -2.44 1.53
CA TYR A 50 -6.37 -2.28 2.29
C TYR A 50 -5.17 -2.00 1.36
N GLU A 51 -5.15 -2.55 0.14
CA GLU A 51 -4.18 -2.17 -0.89
C GLU A 51 -4.30 -0.69 -1.26
N SER A 52 -5.52 -0.19 -1.47
CA SER A 52 -5.76 1.24 -1.73
C SER A 52 -5.35 2.12 -0.55
N LEU A 53 -5.70 1.73 0.69
CA LEU A 53 -5.27 2.44 1.90
C LEU A 53 -3.75 2.49 2.04
N ALA A 54 -3.04 1.39 1.74
CA ALA A 54 -1.59 1.37 1.80
C ALA A 54 -0.96 2.39 0.83
N GLN A 55 -1.53 2.54 -0.37
CA GLN A 55 -1.08 3.52 -1.35
C GLN A 55 -1.33 4.96 -0.87
N LEU A 56 -2.55 5.26 -0.41
CA LEU A 56 -2.88 6.58 0.13
C LEU A 56 -1.99 6.94 1.34
N TYR A 57 -1.75 5.98 2.23
CA TYR A 57 -0.87 6.20 3.37
C TYR A 57 0.60 6.34 3.01
N LEU A 58 1.04 5.77 1.89
CA LEU A 58 2.37 6.03 1.34
C LEU A 58 2.44 7.45 0.75
N GLU A 59 1.41 7.87 0.01
CA GLU A 59 1.32 9.23 -0.59
C GLU A 59 1.25 10.34 0.47
N ASP A 60 0.63 10.06 1.62
CA ASP A 60 0.47 11.00 2.74
C ASP A 60 1.56 10.85 3.82
N ASP A 61 2.68 10.19 3.51
CA ASP A 61 3.82 9.94 4.41
C ASP A 61 3.47 9.28 5.76
N LYS A 62 2.29 8.67 5.87
CA LYS A 62 1.79 7.91 7.03
C LYS A 62 2.35 6.49 7.03
N PHE A 63 3.67 6.36 7.02
CA PHE A 63 4.34 5.09 6.76
C PHE A 63 4.01 3.95 7.74
N SER A 64 3.72 4.25 9.00
CA SER A 64 3.32 3.19 9.95
C SER A 64 1.96 2.60 9.59
N GLN A 65 0.99 3.45 9.24
CA GLN A 65 -0.34 3.02 8.80
C GLN A 65 -0.26 2.33 7.43
N CYS A 66 0.62 2.81 6.55
CA CYS A 66 0.89 2.14 5.29
C CYS A 66 1.36 0.69 5.49
N VAL A 67 2.33 0.42 6.38
CA VAL A 67 2.78 -0.96 6.64
C VAL A 67 1.64 -1.82 7.16
N SER A 68 0.85 -1.32 8.11
CA SER A 68 -0.30 -2.04 8.65
C SER A 68 -1.36 -2.33 7.58
N ALA A 69 -1.69 -1.36 6.73
CA ALA A 69 -2.64 -1.53 5.63
C ALA A 69 -2.12 -2.53 4.59
N ALA A 70 -0.85 -2.44 4.18
CA ALA A 70 -0.26 -3.36 3.22
C ALA A 70 -0.21 -4.80 3.77
N SER A 71 0.09 -4.98 5.06
CA SER A 71 0.00 -6.29 5.72
C SER A 71 -1.43 -6.84 5.71
N ASN A 72 -2.43 -6.04 6.11
CA ASN A 72 -3.83 -6.46 6.08
C ASN A 72 -4.29 -6.83 4.66
N ALA A 73 -3.84 -6.10 3.63
CA ALA A 73 -4.13 -6.42 2.24
C ALA A 73 -3.59 -7.79 1.84
N LEU A 74 -2.34 -8.09 2.20
CA LEU A 74 -1.70 -9.38 1.92
C LEU A 74 -2.38 -10.53 2.69
N ASP A 75 -2.70 -10.30 3.97
CA ASP A 75 -3.30 -11.32 4.85
C ASP A 75 -4.73 -11.66 4.44
N LYS A 76 -5.54 -10.65 4.07
CA LYS A 76 -6.91 -10.87 3.57
C LYS A 76 -6.97 -11.42 2.15
N GLY A 77 -5.91 -11.24 1.35
CA GLY A 77 -5.84 -11.76 -0.01
C GLY A 77 -6.88 -11.16 -0.95
N GLY A 78 -7.26 -11.91 -1.99
CA GLY A 78 -8.14 -11.40 -3.06
C GLY A 78 -7.48 -10.33 -3.95
N LEU A 79 -6.17 -10.15 -3.82
CA LEU A 79 -5.38 -9.17 -4.56
C LEU A 79 -5.11 -9.64 -5.99
N ARG A 80 -5.18 -8.71 -6.95
CA ARG A 80 -4.82 -9.00 -8.34
C ARG A 80 -3.31 -9.14 -8.52
N LYS A 81 -2.54 -8.37 -7.76
CA LYS A 81 -1.07 -8.32 -7.83
C LYS A 81 -0.46 -8.21 -6.42
N PRO A 82 -0.43 -9.30 -5.64
CA PRO A 82 0.17 -9.28 -4.30
C PRO A 82 1.61 -8.75 -4.28
N GLN A 83 2.39 -8.98 -5.34
CA GLN A 83 3.72 -8.41 -5.52
C GLN A 83 3.74 -6.87 -5.53
N SER A 84 2.70 -6.21 -6.05
CA SER A 84 2.58 -4.74 -6.02
C SER A 84 2.36 -4.23 -4.59
N VAL A 85 1.58 -4.94 -3.79
CA VAL A 85 1.38 -4.59 -2.37
C VAL A 85 2.66 -4.80 -1.56
N GLN A 86 3.45 -5.84 -1.86
CA GLN A 86 4.78 -6.04 -1.27
C GLN A 86 5.75 -4.89 -1.60
N ILE A 87 5.66 -4.29 -2.79
CA ILE A 87 6.44 -3.09 -3.15
C ILE A 87 6.06 -1.93 -2.23
N VAL A 88 4.77 -1.63 -2.10
CA VAL A 88 4.26 -0.53 -1.24
C VAL A 88 4.70 -0.74 0.20
N ARG A 89 4.55 -1.97 0.73
CA ARG A 89 5.02 -2.31 2.07
C ARG A 89 6.52 -2.07 2.24
N GLY A 90 7.33 -2.51 1.28
CA GLY A 90 8.78 -2.32 1.29
C GLY A 90 9.20 -0.85 1.26
N MET A 91 8.51 -0.01 0.48
CA MET A 91 8.72 1.43 0.45
C MET A 91 8.39 2.09 1.80
N CYS A 92 7.27 1.71 2.41
CA CYS A 92 6.89 2.24 3.72
C CYS A 92 7.83 1.78 4.84
N GLU A 93 8.31 0.54 4.82
CA GLU A 93 9.34 0.08 5.76
C GLU A 93 10.67 0.82 5.55
N TYR A 94 11.05 1.08 4.29
CA TYR A 94 12.26 1.84 3.96
C TYR A 94 12.19 3.28 4.49
N ASN A 95 11.08 3.99 4.24
CA ASN A 95 10.87 5.36 4.72
C ASN A 95 10.84 5.47 6.26
N ARG A 96 10.61 4.36 6.97
CA ARG A 96 10.73 4.27 8.44
C ARG A 96 12.13 3.88 8.93
N ASP A 97 13.12 3.90 8.04
CA ASP A 97 14.49 3.48 8.30
C ASP A 97 14.62 1.99 8.70
N ARG A 98 13.63 1.17 8.33
CA ARG A 98 13.60 -0.27 8.63
C ARG A 98 14.13 -1.08 7.45
N LEU A 99 15.44 -0.99 7.21
CA LEU A 99 16.10 -1.62 6.07
C LEU A 99 15.92 -3.14 5.99
N THR A 100 16.02 -3.85 7.13
CA THR A 100 15.87 -5.32 7.14
C THR A 100 14.45 -5.76 6.78
N PRO A 101 13.39 -5.23 7.42
CA PRO A 101 12.01 -5.47 6.97
C PRO A 101 11.80 -5.09 5.50
N ALA A 102 12.21 -3.89 5.09
CA ALA A 102 12.02 -3.41 3.72
C ALA A 102 12.59 -4.39 2.69
N ARG A 103 13.82 -4.86 2.92
CA ARG A 103 14.46 -5.88 2.10
C ARG A 103 13.66 -7.17 2.03
N SER A 104 13.12 -7.63 3.16
CA SER A 104 12.29 -8.83 3.22
C SER A 104 11.03 -8.67 2.35
N SER A 105 10.37 -7.52 2.41
CA SER A 105 9.21 -7.20 1.57
C SER A 105 9.56 -7.22 0.08
N PHE A 106 10.70 -6.63 -0.32
CA PHE A 106 11.14 -6.71 -1.72
C PHE A 106 11.58 -8.11 -2.17
N VAL A 107 12.12 -8.94 -1.27
CA VAL A 107 12.38 -10.37 -1.56
C VAL A 107 11.07 -11.11 -1.79
N ALA A 108 10.06 -10.89 -0.94
CA ALA A 108 8.74 -11.48 -1.10
C ALA A 108 8.10 -11.05 -2.43
N CYS A 109 8.14 -9.75 -2.76
CA CYS A 109 7.74 -9.24 -4.07
C CYS A 109 8.43 -9.98 -5.22
N ARG A 110 9.77 -10.06 -5.21
CA ARG A 110 10.53 -10.67 -6.30
C ARG A 110 10.17 -12.15 -6.49
N ASN A 111 9.98 -12.88 -5.39
CA ASN A 111 9.62 -14.28 -5.42
C ASN A 111 8.21 -14.47 -6.00
N GLU A 112 7.26 -13.64 -5.59
CA GLU A 112 5.89 -13.68 -6.10
C GLU A 112 5.81 -13.25 -7.57
N ALA A 113 6.50 -12.16 -7.94
CA ALA A 113 6.60 -11.72 -9.33
C ALA A 113 7.22 -12.78 -10.26
N ARG A 114 8.16 -13.59 -9.77
CA ARG A 114 8.71 -14.73 -10.52
C ARG A 114 7.66 -15.82 -10.77
N ARG A 115 6.85 -16.16 -9.76
CA ARG A 115 5.77 -17.15 -9.88
C ARG A 115 4.74 -16.70 -10.91
N GLU A 116 4.34 -15.43 -10.83
CA GLU A 116 3.37 -14.78 -11.72
C GLU A 116 3.95 -14.38 -13.09
N ARG A 117 5.24 -14.65 -13.35
CA ARG A 117 5.97 -14.25 -14.57
C ARG A 117 5.90 -12.73 -14.85
N ASP A 118 5.73 -11.92 -13.80
CA ASP A 118 5.70 -10.45 -13.84
C ASP A 118 7.13 -9.88 -13.90
N GLN A 119 7.68 -9.84 -15.11
CA GLN A 119 9.05 -9.36 -15.34
C GLN A 119 9.28 -7.92 -14.89
N SER A 120 8.25 -7.07 -14.92
CA SER A 120 8.35 -5.67 -14.50
C SER A 120 8.60 -5.58 -13.00
N ASN A 121 7.71 -6.17 -12.20
CA ASN A 121 7.83 -6.15 -10.75
C ASN A 121 9.05 -6.94 -10.25
N GLN A 122 9.43 -8.01 -10.95
CA GLN A 122 10.66 -8.73 -10.63
C GLN A 122 11.90 -7.81 -10.72
N ARG A 123 12.00 -6.97 -11.77
CA ARG A 123 13.10 -6.02 -11.94
C ARG A 123 13.08 -4.93 -10.88
N ILE A 124 11.91 -4.33 -10.63
CA ILE A 124 11.73 -3.28 -9.61
C ILE A 124 12.21 -3.79 -8.25
N CYS A 125 11.73 -4.96 -7.83
CA CYS A 125 12.06 -5.51 -6.53
C CYS A 125 13.53 -5.94 -6.43
N GLN A 126 14.14 -6.41 -7.51
CA GLN A 126 15.58 -6.67 -7.54
C GLN A 126 16.43 -5.40 -7.40
N GLN A 127 16.01 -4.28 -7.99
CA GLN A 127 16.71 -3.01 -7.85
C GLN A 127 16.67 -2.52 -6.40
N TRP A 128 15.49 -2.56 -5.77
CA TRP A 128 15.34 -2.20 -4.36
C TRP A 128 16.17 -3.07 -3.41
N ILE A 129 16.19 -4.39 -3.60
CA ILE A 129 17.07 -5.28 -2.82
C ILE A 129 18.53 -4.86 -2.95
N THR A 130 18.99 -4.60 -4.18
CA THR A 130 20.38 -4.21 -4.45
C THR A 130 20.72 -2.87 -3.81
N PHE A 131 19.80 -1.92 -3.87
CA PHE A 131 19.96 -0.61 -3.24
C PHE A 131 20.06 -0.74 -1.71
N ILE A 132 19.12 -1.45 -1.07
CA ILE A 132 19.13 -1.66 0.38
C ILE A 132 20.39 -2.41 0.84
N ASP A 133 20.84 -3.42 0.08
CA ASP A 133 22.07 -4.15 0.39
C ASP A 133 23.32 -3.24 0.41
N ARG A 134 23.38 -2.24 -0.48
CA ARG A 134 24.45 -1.23 -0.48
C ARG A 134 24.32 -0.29 0.71
N GLU A 135 23.11 0.15 1.03
CA GLU A 135 22.84 1.06 2.14
C GLU A 135 23.19 0.42 3.49
N VAL A 136 22.84 -0.85 3.71
CA VAL A 136 23.22 -1.60 4.91
C VAL A 136 24.75 -1.67 5.06
N ARG A 137 25.47 -2.01 3.98
CA ARG A 137 26.94 -2.06 4.01
C ARG A 137 27.55 -0.69 4.32
N ARG A 138 27.03 0.38 3.70
CA ARG A 138 27.47 1.75 3.95
C ARG A 138 27.33 2.12 5.44
N ARG A 139 26.19 1.79 6.06
CA ARG A 139 25.96 2.05 7.49
C ARG A 139 26.87 1.23 8.39
N GLN A 140 27.12 -0.03 8.06
CA GLN A 140 28.05 -0.88 8.81
C GLN A 140 29.48 -0.31 8.77
N GLN A 141 29.94 0.14 7.60
CA GLN A 141 31.26 0.76 7.47
C GLN A 141 31.39 2.04 8.31
N LEU A 142 30.38 2.91 8.26
CA LEU A 142 30.36 4.14 9.08
C LEU A 142 30.36 3.83 10.58
N ALA A 143 29.61 2.82 11.01
CA ALA A 143 29.57 2.40 12.42
C ALA A 143 30.89 1.80 12.90
N SER A 144 31.64 1.12 12.03
CA SER A 144 32.96 0.54 12.36
C SER A 144 34.12 1.54 12.33
N ALA A 145 33.87 2.77 11.87
CA ALA A 145 34.88 3.83 11.75
C ALA A 145 34.84 4.84 12.92
N LEU A 146 33.95 4.63 13.89
CA LEU A 146 33.81 5.39 15.14
C LEU A 146 34.40 4.59 16.31
#